data_AF-A0AAJ4RAC6-F1
#
_entry.id   AF-A0AAJ4RAC6-F1
#
_cell.length_a   1.000
_cell.length_b   1.000
_cell.length_c   1.000
_cell.angle_alpha   90.00
_cell.angle_beta   90.00
_cell.angle_gamma   90.00
#
_symmetry.space_group_name_H-M   'P 1'
#
loop_
_entity.id
_entity.type
_entity.pdbx_description
1 polymer ?
#
loop_
_entity_poly.entity_id
_entity_poly.type
_entity_poly.pdbx_seq_one_letter_code
_entity_poly.pdbx_strand_id
1 'polypeptide(L)' 'MGILDAFGSLASAVLAGVVMLGFAILSLFVTVFVVDAAASIAGLSPDDGFVVLGATILAGTAILAGGVGFAQPEE' A
#
# COMPACT_ATOMS: atom_id res chain seq x y z
N MET A 1 33.50 6.32 1.76
CA MET A 1 32.11 6.79 1.98
C MET A 1 32.17 7.79 3.12
N GLY A 2 32.27 9.06 2.78
CA GLY A 2 32.36 10.13 3.77
C GLY A 2 31.03 10.27 4.52
N ILE A 3 31.07 10.91 5.69
CA ILE A 3 29.88 11.17 6.50
C ILE A 3 28.79 11.92 5.70
N LEU A 4 29.19 12.81 4.78
CA LEU A 4 28.26 13.52 3.89
C LEU A 4 27.53 12.60 2.91
N ASP A 5 28.17 11.53 2.43
CA ASP A 5 27.53 10.53 1.55
C ASP A 5 26.46 9.74 2.34
N ALA A 6 26.74 9.43 3.61
CA ALA A 6 25.80 8.74 4.49
C ALA A 6 24.55 9.58 4.77
N PHE A 7 24.70 10.88 5.05
CA PHE A 7 23.59 11.81 5.20
C PHE A 7 22.77 11.96 3.91
N GLY A 8 23.44 11.98 2.74
CA GLY A 8 22.76 11.97 1.44
C GLY A 8 21.91 10.72 1.23
N SER A 9 22.45 9.54 1.55
CA SER A 9 21.73 8.27 1.46
C SER A 9 20.52 8.19 2.40
N LEU A 10 20.65 8.75 3.60
CA LEU A 10 19.57 8.81 4.58
C LEU A 10 18.44 9.72 4.09
N ALA A 11 18.78 10.90 3.57
CA ALA A 11 17.80 11.83 3.02
C ALA A 11 17.03 11.21 1.85
N SER A 12 17.73 10.49 0.94
CA SER A 12 17.06 9.79 -0.16
C SER A 12 16.17 8.65 0.32
N ALA A 13 16.59 7.88 1.32
CA ALA A 13 15.80 6.78 1.88
C ALA A 13 14.52 7.29 2.56
N VAL A 14 14.63 8.39 3.32
CA VAL A 14 13.47 9.05 3.94
C VAL A 14 12.50 9.54 2.87
N LEU A 15 12.99 10.23 1.83
CA LEU A 15 12.14 10.72 0.74
C LEU A 15 11.43 9.56 0.02
N ALA A 16 12.15 8.48 -0.29
CA ALA A 16 11.57 7.28 -0.88
C ALA A 16 10.49 6.66 0.03
N GLY A 17 10.75 6.59 1.34
CA GLY A 17 9.78 6.12 2.33
C GLY A 17 8.51 6.96 2.37
N VAL A 18 8.63 8.30 2.30
CA VAL A 18 7.48 9.22 2.26
C VAL A 18 6.65 9.02 0.99
N VAL A 19 7.30 8.87 -0.17
CA VAL A 19 6.60 8.63 -1.45
C VAL A 19 5.87 7.29 -1.40
N MET A 20 6.52 6.23 -0.92
CA MET A 20 5.91 4.91 -0.74
C MET A 20 4.70 4.97 0.21
N LEU A 21 4.81 5.71 1.32
CA LEU A 21 3.71 5.90 2.25
C LEU A 21 2.53 6.62 1.59
N GLY A 22 2.79 7.65 0.78
CA GLY A 22 1.76 8.33 -0.01
C GLY A 22 1.01 7.38 -0.94
N PHE A 23 1.74 6.55 -1.69
CA PHE A 23 1.13 5.54 -2.55
C PHE A 23 0.34 4.47 -1.77
N ALA A 24 0.83 4.04 -0.60
CA ALA A 24 0.12 3.10 0.25
C ALA A 24 -1.21 3.66 0.74
N ILE A 25 -1.24 4.93 1.14
CA ILE A 25 -2.47 5.63 1.56
C ILE A 25 -3.46 5.69 0.39
N LEU A 26 -3.01 6.17 -0.77
CA LEU A 26 -3.87 6.26 -1.97
C LEU A 26 -4.43 4.88 -2.37
N SER A 27 -3.60 3.84 -2.32
CA SER A 27 -4.00 2.46 -2.58
C SER A 27 -5.13 2.01 -1.65
N LEU A 28 -5.05 2.30 -0.35
CA LEU A 28 -6.10 1.96 0.62
C LEU A 28 -7.44 2.61 0.26
N PHE A 29 -7.45 3.92 -0.05
CA PHE A 29 -8.69 4.63 -0.41
C PHE A 29 -9.34 4.07 -1.67
N VAL A 30 -8.55 3.79 -2.70
CA VAL A 30 -9.04 3.16 -3.93
C VAL A 30 -9.60 1.76 -3.63
N THR A 31 -8.94 1.00 -2.78
CA THR A 31 -9.39 -0.34 -2.41
C THR A 31 -10.72 -0.31 -1.65
N VAL A 32 -10.93 0.65 -0.75
CA VAL A 32 -12.23 0.85 -0.05
C VAL A 32 -13.34 1.10 -1.06
N PHE A 33 -13.11 2.00 -2.02
CA PHE A 33 -14.07 2.28 -3.09
C PHE A 33 -14.40 1.03 -3.92
N VAL A 34 -13.40 0.22 -4.26
CA VAL A 34 -13.59 -1.03 -5.02
C VAL A 34 -14.42 -2.04 -4.22
N VAL A 35 -14.16 -2.21 -2.92
CA VAL A 35 -14.91 -3.13 -2.07
C VAL A 35 -16.37 -2.70 -1.91
N ASP A 36 -16.63 -1.40 -1.74
CA ASP A 36 -17.98 -0.86 -1.66
C ASP A 36 -18.76 -1.08 -2.97
N ALA A 37 -18.13 -0.75 -4.11
CA ALA A 37 -18.72 -0.99 -5.42
C ALA A 37 -19.02 -2.49 -5.65
N ALA A 38 -18.12 -3.39 -5.23
CA ALA A 38 -18.34 -4.83 -5.32
C ALA A 38 -19.53 -5.30 -4.46
N ALA A 39 -19.68 -4.76 -3.25
CA ALA A 39 -20.82 -5.07 -2.39
C ALA A 39 -22.14 -4.59 -3.00
N SER A 40 -22.14 -3.38 -3.58
CA SER A 40 -23.30 -2.83 -4.30
C SER A 40 -23.73 -3.70 -5.48
N ILE A 41 -22.77 -4.18 -6.29
CA ILE A 41 -23.05 -5.10 -7.41
C ILE A 41 -23.66 -6.42 -6.91
N ALA A 42 -23.24 -6.89 -5.74
CA ALA A 42 -23.78 -8.10 -5.10
C ALA A 42 -25.15 -7.89 -4.44
N GLY A 43 -25.71 -6.66 -4.45
CA GLY A 43 -26.97 -6.34 -3.78
C GLY A 43 -26.86 -6.35 -2.26
N LEU A 44 -25.64 -6.21 -1.72
CA LEU A 44 -25.38 -6.16 -0.29
C LEU A 44 -25.27 -4.70 0.17
N SER A 45 -25.71 -4.43 1.40
CA SER A 45 -25.53 -3.15 2.09
C SER A 45 -24.75 -3.36 3.39
N PRO A 46 -23.45 -3.67 3.30
CA PRO A 46 -22.62 -3.86 4.49
C PRO A 46 -22.46 -2.54 5.26
N ASP A 47 -22.32 -2.62 6.58
CA ASP A 47 -21.85 -1.47 7.37
C ASP A 47 -20.46 -1.03 6.89
N ASP A 48 -20.20 0.28 6.94
CA ASP A 48 -18.94 0.91 6.50
C ASP A 48 -17.71 0.24 7.13
N GLY A 49 -17.83 -0.24 8.38
CA GLY A 49 -16.76 -0.95 9.07
C GLY A 49 -16.32 -2.24 8.37
N PHE A 50 -17.24 -2.98 7.74
CA PHE A 50 -16.91 -4.20 6.99
C PHE A 50 -16.26 -3.88 5.65
N VAL A 51 -16.67 -2.80 4.98
CA VAL A 51 -16.04 -2.32 3.75
C VAL A 51 -14.59 -1.94 4.01
N VAL A 52 -14.35 -1.14 5.05
CA VAL A 52 -12.99 -0.72 5.44
C VAL A 52 -12.15 -1.92 5.87
N LEU A 53 -12.69 -2.83 6.68
CA LEU A 53 -11.96 -4.03 7.09
C LEU A 53 -11.56 -4.91 5.90
N GLY A 54 -12.52 -5.20 5.01
CA GLY A 54 -12.28 -5.98 3.80
C GLY A 54 -11.23 -5.33 2.90
N ALA A 55 -11.34 -4.02 2.69
CA ALA A 55 -10.39 -3.25 1.92
C ALA A 55 -8.99 -3.21 2.56
N THR A 56 -8.90 -3.13 3.90
CA THR A 56 -7.61 -3.12 4.60
C THR A 56 -6.88 -4.45 4.44
N ILE A 57 -7.61 -5.57 4.53
CA ILE A 57 -7.06 -6.92 4.30
C ILE A 57 -6.59 -7.07 2.84
N LEU A 58 -7.42 -6.64 1.88
CA LEU A 58 -7.08 -6.68 0.45
C LEU A 58 -5.85 -5.81 0.12
N ALA A 59 -5.83 -4.57 0.62
CA ALA A 59 -4.69 -3.66 0.44
C ALA A 59 -3.42 -4.23 1.07
N GLY A 60 -3.51 -4.77 2.30
CA GLY A 60 -2.36 -5.38 2.99
C GLY A 60 -1.80 -6.58 2.23
N THR A 61 -2.66 -7.48 1.73
CA THR A 61 -2.22 -8.64 0.95
C THR A 61 -1.65 -8.24 -0.41
N ALA A 62 -2.21 -7.24 -1.09
CA ALA A 62 -1.66 -6.70 -2.33
C ALA A 62 -0.29 -6.05 -2.13
N ILE A 63 -0.09 -5.29 -1.05
CA ILE A 63 1.22 -4.70 -0.70
C ILE A 63 2.24 -5.79 -0.42
N LEU A 64 1.87 -6.83 0.34
CA LEU A 64 2.76 -7.97 0.59
C LEU A 64 3.12 -8.72 -0.70
N ALA A 65 2.13 -9.00 -1.55
CA ALA A 65 2.33 -9.66 -2.84
C ALA A 65 3.22 -8.85 -3.79
N GLY A 66 3.05 -7.53 -3.85
CA GLY A 66 3.93 -6.65 -4.62
C GLY A 66 5.33 -6.57 -4.02
N GLY A 67 5.45 -6.51 -2.68
CA GLY A 67 6.72 -6.43 -1.97
C GLY A 67 7.59 -7.67 -2.13
N VAL A 68 7.00 -8.88 -2.13
CA VAL A 68 7.77 -10.12 -2.35
C VAL A 68 8.30 -10.25 -3.77
N GLY A 69 7.68 -9.60 -4.77
CA GLY A 69 8.17 -9.58 -6.14
C GLY A 69 9.53 -8.88 -6.29
N PHE A 70 9.86 -7.94 -5.40
CA PHE A 70 11.16 -7.26 -5.36
C PHE A 70 12.24 -8.03 -4.58
N ALA A 71 11.89 -9.14 -3.93
CA ALA A 71 12.83 -9.93 -3.11
C ALA A 71 13.53 -11.06 -3.88
N GLN A 72 13.17 -11.29 -5.16
CA GLN A 72 13.92 -12.24 -5.98
C GLN A 72 15.29 -11.64 -6.35
N PRO A 73 16.40 -12.35 -6.08
CA PRO A 73 17.71 -11.95 -6.57
C PRO A 73 17.67 -11.92 -8.11
N GLU A 74 18.21 -10.85 -8.70
CA GLU A 74 18.59 -10.88 -10.12
C GLU A 74 19.73 -11.91 -10.26
N GLU A 75 19.54 -12.95 -11.07
CA GLU A 75 20.63 -13.86 -11.47
C GLU A 75 21.59 -13.20 -12.46
#